data_AF-A0A0Q9L7X2-F1
#
_entry.id   AF-A0A0Q9L7X2-F1
#
_cell.length_a   1.000
_cell.length_b   1.000
_cell.length_c   1.000
_cell.angle_alpha   90.00
_cell.angle_beta   90.00
_cell.angle_gamma   90.00
#
_symmetry.space_group_name_H-M   'P 1'
#
loop_
_entity.id
_entity.type
_entity.pdbx_description
1 polymer ?
#
loop_
_entity_poly.entity_id
_entity_poly.type
_entity_poly.pdbx_seq_one_letter_code
_entity_poly.pdbx_strand_id
1 'polypeptide(L)' 'MESFYLLNHTRIHHAKRLLTNTNMPILEISEAVGFNSFSNFGRSFKKVVGSTTRSFRKNK' A
#
# COMPACT_ATOMS: atom_id res chain seq x y z
N MET A 1 7.33 5.67 19.11
CA MET A 1 7.52 6.10 17.71
C MET A 1 7.81 4.91 16.78
N GLU A 2 8.50 3.85 17.26
CA GLU A 2 8.70 2.56 16.54
C GLU A 2 7.43 1.88 16.01
N SER A 3 6.35 1.83 16.81
CA SER A 3 5.20 0.94 16.54
C SER A 3 4.42 1.29 15.27
N PHE A 4 4.25 2.59 14.97
CA PHE A 4 3.55 3.06 13.77
C PHE A 4 4.30 2.74 12.48
N TYR A 5 5.64 2.74 12.54
CA TYR A 5 6.46 2.39 11.39
C TYR A 5 6.31 0.92 11.03
N LEU A 6 6.38 0.04 12.04
CA LEU A 6 6.21 -1.40 11.85
C LEU A 6 4.81 -1.76 11.34
N LEU A 7 3.77 -1.13 11.89
CA LEU A 7 2.39 -1.34 11.45
C LEU A 7 2.20 -0.97 9.97
N ASN A 8 2.66 0.22 9.57
CA ASN A 8 2.56 0.65 8.18
C ASN A 8 3.37 -0.26 7.25
N HIS A 9 4.55 -0.71 7.67
CA HIS A 9 5.36 -1.64 6.89
C HIS A 9 4.61 -2.95 6.61
N THR A 10 4.00 -3.55 7.63
CA THR A 10 3.19 -4.76 7.48
C THR A 10 1.98 -4.54 6.57
N ARG A 11 1.25 -3.43 6.73
CA ARG A 11 0.12 -3.06 5.87
C ARG A 11 0.54 -2.90 4.41
N ILE A 12 1.69 -2.25 4.14
CA ILE A 12 2.21 -2.09 2.78
C ILE A 12 2.62 -3.43 2.17
N HIS A 13 3.22 -4.35 2.94
CA HIS A 13 3.52 -5.69 2.46
C HIS A 13 2.26 -6.45 2.03
N HIS A 14 1.17 -6.32 2.79
CA HIS A 14 -0.12 -6.88 2.40
C HIS A 14 -0.67 -6.23 1.13
N ALA A 15 -0.59 -4.89 1.03
CA ALA A 15 -1.02 -4.16 -0.16
C ALA A 15 -0.27 -4.60 -1.43
N LYS A 16 1.05 -4.84 -1.34
CA LYS A 16 1.84 -5.40 -2.46
C LYS A 16 1.26 -6.72 -2.94
N ARG A 17 0.94 -7.65 -2.03
CA ARG A 17 0.33 -8.94 -2.39
C ARG A 17 -1.01 -8.77 -3.10
N LEU A 18 -1.87 -7.87 -2.62
CA LEU A 18 -3.16 -7.61 -3.27
C LEU A 18 -2.98 -6.99 -4.66
N LEU A 19 -2.06 -6.04 -4.82
CA LEU A 19 -1.73 -5.43 -6.12
C LEU A 19 -1.17 -6.47 -7.12
N THR A 20 -0.39 -7.46 -6.64
CA THR A 20 0.21 -8.50 -7.46
C THR A 20 -0.73 -9.68 -7.72
N ASN A 21 -1.69 -9.98 -6.86
CA ASN A 21 -2.48 -11.22 -7.01
C ASN A 21 -3.93 -10.96 -7.42
N THR A 22 -4.37 -9.70 -7.47
CA THR A 22 -5.75 -9.35 -7.79
C THR A 22 -5.83 -8.18 -8.76
N ASN A 23 -7.04 -7.92 -9.28
CA ASN A 23 -7.35 -6.71 -10.03
C ASN A 23 -8.11 -5.67 -9.19
N MET A 24 -8.19 -5.87 -7.87
CA MET A 24 -8.90 -5.02 -6.92
C MET A 24 -8.50 -3.54 -7.12
N PRO A 25 -9.46 -2.60 -7.19
CA PRO A 25 -9.17 -1.17 -7.27
C PRO A 25 -8.20 -0.72 -6.18
N ILE A 26 -7.26 0.17 -6.54
CA ILE A 26 -6.22 0.64 -5.60
C ILE A 26 -6.85 1.32 -4.38
N LEU A 27 -8.01 1.97 -4.55
CA LEU A 27 -8.78 2.56 -3.45
C LEU A 27 -9.26 1.49 -2.47
N GLU A 28 -9.90 0.44 -2.94
CA GLU A 28 -10.35 -0.70 -2.11
C GLU A 28 -9.17 -1.39 -1.41
N ILE A 29 -8.03 -1.54 -2.09
CA ILE A 29 -6.81 -2.09 -1.46
C ILE A 29 -6.36 -1.22 -0.29
N SER A 30 -6.45 0.11 -0.42
CA SER A 30 -6.04 1.03 0.65
C SER A 30 -6.93 0.91 1.89
N GLU A 31 -8.22 0.70 1.69
CA GLU A 31 -9.20 0.47 2.75
C GLU A 31 -9.01 -0.91 3.38
N ALA A 32 -8.84 -1.95 2.55
CA ALA A 32 -8.63 -3.33 2.99
C ALA A 32 -7.38 -3.53 3.84
N VAL A 33 -6.32 -2.73 3.61
CA VAL A 33 -5.10 -2.74 4.42
C VAL A 33 -5.12 -1.73 5.58
N GLY A 34 -6.27 -1.11 5.84
CA GLY A 34 -6.54 -0.31 7.05
C GLY A 34 -5.97 1.10 7.02
N PHE A 35 -5.83 1.72 5.84
CA PHE A 35 -5.51 3.15 5.73
C PHE A 35 -6.79 3.98 5.68
N ASN A 36 -6.88 4.98 6.57
CA ASN A 36 -8.01 5.90 6.64
C ASN A 36 -8.01 6.96 5.53
N SER A 37 -6.93 7.07 4.75
CA SER A 37 -6.88 7.97 3.60
C SER A 37 -5.94 7.46 2.52
N PHE A 38 -6.38 7.63 1.28
CA PHE A 38 -5.59 7.27 0.10
C PHE A 38 -4.26 8.03 0.03
N SER A 39 -4.25 9.30 0.44
CA SER A 39 -3.04 10.13 0.46
C SER A 39 -1.98 9.59 1.43
N ASN A 40 -2.39 9.15 2.63
CA ASN A 40 -1.47 8.55 3.58
C ASN A 40 -0.96 7.19 3.07
N PHE A 41 -1.86 6.37 2.54
CA PHE A 41 -1.50 5.09 1.91
C PHE A 41 -0.46 5.28 0.80
N GLY A 42 -0.70 6.19 -0.14
CA GLY A 42 0.21 6.46 -1.26
C GLY A 42 1.60 6.92 -0.80
N ARG A 43 1.66 7.79 0.22
CA ARG A 43 2.94 8.25 0.81
C ARG A 43 3.67 7.11 1.52
N SER A 44 2.98 6.34 2.36
CA SER A 44 3.57 5.18 3.06
C SER A 44 4.04 4.11 2.07
N PHE A 45 3.24 3.81 1.05
CA PHE A 45 3.60 2.84 0.01
C PHE A 45 4.85 3.29 -0.73
N LYS A 46 4.90 4.55 -1.20
CA LYS A 46 6.08 5.08 -1.88
C LYS A 46 7.33 5.08 -0.98
N LYS A 47 7.18 5.38 0.31
CA LYS A 47 8.29 5.35 1.28
C LYS A 47 8.85 3.93 1.47
N VAL A 48 8.00 2.92 1.53
CA VAL A 48 8.41 1.52 1.79
C VAL A 48 8.84 0.79 0.52
N VAL A 49 8.18 1.05 -0.62
CA VAL A 49 8.36 0.29 -1.88
C VAL A 49 9.24 1.05 -2.89
N GLY A 50 9.40 2.37 -2.74
CA GLY A 50 10.17 3.22 -3.64
C GLY A 50 9.40 3.71 -4.88
N SER A 51 8.21 3.16 -5.15
CA SER A 51 7.36 3.55 -6.29
C SER A 51 5.92 3.79 -5.87
N THR A 52 5.14 4.46 -6.70
CA THR A 52 3.71 4.69 -6.41
C THR A 52 2.91 3.41 -6.63
N THR A 53 1.78 3.28 -5.94
CA THR A 53 0.85 2.15 -6.07
C THR A 53 0.40 1.91 -7.52
N ARG A 54 0.14 2.99 -8.27
CA ARG A 54 -0.25 2.95 -9.69
C ARG A 54 0.89 2.48 -10.59
N SER A 55 2.11 2.98 -10.38
CA SER A 55 3.29 2.55 -11.13
C SER A 55 3.60 1.08 -10.86
N PHE A 56 3.56 0.67 -9.58
CA PHE A 56 3.76 -0.71 -9.16
C PHE A 56 2.77 -1.68 -9.83
N ARG A 57 1.47 -1.32 -9.90
CA ARG A 57 0.46 -2.15 -10.56
C ARG A 57 0.61 -2.22 -12.08
N LYS A 58 1.05 -1.14 -12.71
CA LYS A 58 1.29 -1.11 -14.16
C LYS A 58 2.49 -1.98 -14.56
N ASN A 59 3.48 -2.10 -13.68
CA ASN A 59 4.70 -2.87 -13.89
C ASN A 59 4.63 -4.30 -13.30
N LYS A 60 3.45 -4.76 -12.92
CA LYS A 60 3.19 -6.15 -12.59
C LYS A 60 3.20 -6.97 -13.88
#